data_AF-A0A0N5AQQ3-F1
#
_entry.id   AF-A0A0N5AQQ3-F1
#
_cell.length_a   1.000
_cell.length_b   1.000
_cell.length_c   1.000
_cell.angle_alpha   90.00
_cell.angle_beta   90.00
_cell.angle_gamma   90.00
#
_symmetry.space_group_name_H-M   'P 1'
#
loop_
_entity.id
_entity.type
_entity.pdbx_description
1 polymer ?
#
loop_
_entity_poly.entity_id
_entity_poly.type
_entity_poly.pdbx_seq_one_letter_code
_entity_poly.pdbx_strand_id
1 'polypeptide(L)'
;MVRTKAPAIHFETSSSYSTVADGTPVRQIIYPDSPHRSSSTQKYTPTGLCLWLIVLNDNGPGKNRFVHAASKKALFKRNTSGFKRYRPGEKALREIRHFQKTTDLLIGTSPFVRLVREVTYEMTKGETSFRFQSEALLALQEGTEAFLVSMFEQANYICLHANRVTLQPRDIHLWRQIKEF
;
A
#
# COMPACT_ATOMS: atom_id res chain seq x y z
N MET A 1 24.65 -38.07 22.22
CA MET A 1 24.34 -38.51 20.85
C MET A 1 22.84 -38.81 20.78
N VAL A 2 22.03 -37.76 20.57
CA VAL A 2 20.56 -37.89 20.62
C VAL A 2 20.02 -37.92 19.20
N ARG A 3 19.51 -39.10 18.84
CA ARG A 3 18.80 -39.40 17.60
C ARG A 3 17.34 -39.01 17.82
N THR A 4 16.80 -38.04 17.08
CA THR A 4 15.35 -37.82 17.00
C THR A 4 14.89 -38.02 15.56
N LYS A 5 14.04 -39.04 15.40
CA LYS A 5 13.32 -39.43 14.18
C LYS A 5 12.30 -38.32 13.86
N ALA A 6 12.39 -37.70 12.69
CA ALA A 6 11.29 -36.94 12.13
C ALA A 6 10.25 -37.91 11.52
N PRO A 7 8.95 -37.79 11.80
CA PRO A 7 7.93 -38.59 11.14
C PRO A 7 7.65 -38.07 9.72
N ALA A 8 7.56 -38.98 8.76
CA ALA A 8 7.09 -38.70 7.41
C ALA A 8 5.60 -38.35 7.45
N ILE A 9 5.25 -37.15 6.97
CA ILE A 9 3.86 -36.74 6.80
C ILE A 9 3.39 -37.29 5.45
N HIS A 10 2.58 -38.33 5.49
CA HIS A 10 1.80 -38.80 4.35
C HIS A 10 0.78 -37.71 3.97
N PHE A 11 0.84 -37.23 2.73
CA PHE A 11 -0.23 -36.42 2.15
C PHE A 11 -1.24 -37.36 1.50
N GLU A 12 -2.35 -37.61 2.19
CA GLU A 12 -3.52 -38.22 1.57
C GLU A 12 -4.22 -37.18 0.69
N THR A 13 -4.29 -37.46 -0.61
CA THR A 13 -5.16 -36.76 -1.55
C THR A 13 -6.60 -37.22 -1.35
N SER A 14 -7.39 -36.49 -0.56
CA SER A 14 -8.85 -36.65 -0.53
C SER A 14 -9.51 -35.49 -1.27
N SER A 15 -9.87 -35.79 -2.53
CA SER A 15 -10.77 -35.00 -3.36
C SER A 15 -12.21 -35.25 -2.91
N SER A 16 -12.89 -34.26 -2.33
CA SER A 16 -14.34 -34.33 -2.09
C SER A 16 -15.05 -33.34 -3.01
N TYR A 17 -15.86 -33.87 -3.95
CA TYR A 17 -16.76 -33.12 -4.81
C TYR A 17 -18.15 -33.05 -4.16
N SER A 18 -18.75 -31.87 -4.08
CA SER A 18 -20.19 -31.73 -3.88
C SER A 18 -20.81 -31.09 -5.12
N THR A 19 -21.93 -31.63 -5.57
CA THR A 19 -22.65 -31.26 -6.80
C THR A 19 -23.92 -30.46 -6.47
N VAL A 20 -24.15 -29.37 -7.20
CA VAL A 20 -25.45 -28.70 -7.31
C VAL A 20 -26.01 -28.94 -8.72
N ALA A 21 -27.35 -28.92 -8.82
CA ALA A 21 -28.16 -29.58 -9.85
C ALA A 21 -27.95 -29.20 -11.33
N ASP A 22 -27.10 -28.21 -11.66
CA ASP A 22 -26.96 -27.69 -13.03
C ASP A 22 -25.56 -27.87 -13.66
N GLY A 23 -24.71 -28.74 -13.10
CA GLY A 23 -23.59 -29.34 -13.83
C GLY A 23 -22.38 -28.46 -14.19
N THR A 24 -22.32 -27.19 -13.77
CA THR A 24 -21.11 -26.36 -13.96
C THR A 24 -20.17 -26.41 -12.74
N PRO A 25 -18.87 -26.71 -12.92
CA PRO A 25 -17.91 -26.69 -11.81
C PRO A 25 -17.57 -25.25 -11.41
N VAL A 26 -18.11 -24.79 -10.28
CA VAL A 26 -17.72 -23.50 -9.67
C VAL A 26 -16.63 -23.77 -8.64
N ARG A 27 -15.41 -23.30 -8.91
CA ARG A 27 -14.38 -23.16 -7.87
C ARG A 27 -14.82 -22.08 -6.89
N GLN A 28 -15.41 -22.48 -5.77
CA GLN A 28 -15.56 -21.60 -4.63
C GLN A 28 -14.17 -21.44 -3.98
N ILE A 29 -13.52 -20.30 -4.21
CA ILE A 29 -12.31 -19.93 -3.45
C ILE A 29 -12.80 -19.48 -2.08
N ILE A 30 -12.89 -20.44 -1.15
CA ILE A 30 -13.11 -20.18 0.27
C ILE A 30 -11.77 -19.70 0.83
N TYR A 31 -11.68 -18.43 1.20
CA TYR A 31 -10.58 -17.96 2.05
C TYR A 31 -10.74 -18.64 3.43
N PRO A 32 -9.75 -19.40 3.91
CA PRO A 32 -9.89 -20.09 5.18
C PRO A 32 -10.01 -19.08 6.32
N ASP A 33 -11.03 -19.29 7.16
CA ASP A 33 -11.22 -18.55 8.40
C ASP A 33 -9.98 -18.59 9.28
N SER A 34 -9.66 -17.44 9.86
CA SER A 34 -8.49 -17.20 10.71
C SER A 34 -8.49 -18.12 11.93
N PRO A 35 -7.38 -18.83 12.24
CA PRO A 35 -7.34 -19.72 13.38
C PRO A 35 -7.28 -18.94 14.69
N HIS A 36 -8.13 -19.37 15.63
CA HIS A 36 -8.16 -18.91 17.00
C HIS A 36 -6.80 -19.09 17.72
N ARG A 37 -6.28 -17.94 18.16
CA ARG A 37 -5.59 -17.66 19.44
C ARG A 37 -5.35 -18.85 20.39
N SER A 38 -4.08 -19.20 20.59
CA SER A 38 -3.53 -19.57 21.91
C SER A 38 -2.02 -19.27 22.03
N SER A 39 -1.74 -18.20 22.79
CA SER A 39 -0.61 -18.01 23.72
C SER A 39 0.79 -18.56 23.37
N SER A 40 1.60 -17.72 22.73
CA SER A 40 2.99 -17.47 23.15
C SER A 40 3.35 -16.00 22.88
N THR A 41 3.81 -15.32 23.92
CA THR A 41 4.07 -13.89 23.94
C THR A 41 5.33 -13.53 23.15
N GLN A 42 5.17 -13.02 21.93
CA GLN A 42 6.18 -12.18 21.30
C GLN A 42 5.51 -10.90 20.82
N LYS A 43 5.45 -9.93 21.73
CA LYS A 43 4.87 -8.61 21.50
C LYS A 43 5.85 -7.79 20.64
N TYR A 44 5.65 -7.77 19.32
CA TYR A 44 6.21 -6.71 18.50
C TYR A 44 5.35 -5.47 18.69
N THR A 45 5.85 -4.54 19.51
CA THR A 45 5.21 -3.26 19.77
C THR A 45 5.35 -2.37 18.52
N PRO A 46 4.28 -1.68 18.07
CA PRO A 46 4.30 -0.86 16.86
C PRO A 46 4.95 0.51 17.09
N THR A 47 5.96 0.60 17.96
CA THR A 47 6.57 1.87 18.39
C THR A 47 8.02 2.04 17.96
N GLY A 48 8.59 1.12 17.18
CA GLY A 48 9.98 1.21 16.73
C GLY A 48 10.24 2.12 15.52
N LEU A 49 9.29 2.20 14.58
CA LEU A 49 9.50 2.92 13.31
C LEU A 49 8.77 4.27 13.21
N CYS A 50 7.78 4.54 14.07
CA CYS A 50 7.13 5.85 14.13
C CYS A 50 7.87 6.88 15.00
N LEU A 51 8.77 6.45 15.89
CA LEU A 51 9.49 7.37 16.80
C LEU A 51 10.82 7.89 16.23
N TRP A 52 11.45 7.19 15.28
CA TRP A 52 12.71 7.64 14.70
C TRP A 52 12.55 8.83 13.73
N LEU A 53 11.31 9.10 13.28
CA LEU A 53 10.99 10.21 12.38
C LEU A 53 10.68 11.54 13.11
N ILE A 54 10.79 11.61 14.44
CA ILE A 54 10.35 12.81 15.22
C ILE A 54 11.47 13.43 16.11
N VAL A 55 12.59 12.76 16.40
CA VAL A 55 13.54 13.22 17.44
C VAL A 55 14.83 13.87 16.88
N LEU A 56 14.76 14.69 15.83
CA LEU A 56 15.91 15.51 15.40
C LEU A 56 15.53 16.94 14.98
N ASN A 57 14.65 17.61 15.74
CA ASN A 57 14.53 19.07 15.60
C ASN A 57 13.92 19.74 16.84
N ASP A 58 14.72 19.93 17.89
CA ASP A 58 14.41 20.91 18.93
C ASP A 58 15.69 21.65 19.34
N ASN A 59 15.94 22.79 18.69
CA ASN A 59 16.79 23.87 19.19
C ASN A 59 15.86 25.05 19.54
N GLY A 60 16.00 25.61 20.75
CA GLY A 60 15.19 26.71 21.31
C GLY A 60 15.34 28.07 20.59
N PRO A 61 14.87 29.24 21.13
CA PRO A 61 14.89 29.60 22.56
C PRO A 61 13.69 30.40 23.14
N GLY A 62 13.61 30.36 24.48
CA GLY A 62 13.32 31.44 25.45
C GLY A 62 12.37 32.61 25.10
N LYS A 63 11.22 32.64 25.78
CA LYS A 63 10.22 33.72 25.77
C LYS A 63 10.66 34.92 26.64
N ASN A 64 10.79 36.11 26.04
CA ASN A 64 10.76 37.38 26.76
C ASN A 64 9.31 37.82 26.97
N ARG A 65 8.89 37.96 28.23
CA ARG A 65 7.60 38.53 28.63
C ARG A 65 7.79 40.01 28.92
N PHE A 66 7.25 40.87 28.06
CA PHE A 66 6.94 42.25 28.41
C PHE A 66 5.44 42.47 28.19
N VAL A 67 4.75 42.75 29.28
CA VAL A 67 3.34 43.16 29.32
C VAL A 67 3.30 44.69 29.30
N HIS A 68 2.67 45.29 28.30
CA HIS A 68 2.04 46.59 28.45
C HIS A 68 0.76 46.66 27.60
N ALA A 69 -0.30 47.09 28.27
CA ALA A 69 -1.62 47.35 27.72
C ALA A 69 -1.63 48.65 26.91
N ALA A 70 -2.42 48.68 25.83
CA ALA A 70 -3.33 49.75 25.41
C ALA A 70 -3.57 49.70 23.90
N SER A 71 -4.84 49.57 23.52
CA SER A 71 -5.55 50.54 22.64
C SER A 71 -6.71 49.84 21.94
N LYS A 72 -7.92 50.23 22.33
CA LYS A 72 -9.15 49.97 21.61
C LYS A 72 -9.11 50.77 20.31
N LYS A 73 -8.87 50.10 19.19
CA LYS A 73 -9.32 50.42 17.81
C LYS A 73 -8.53 49.53 16.85
N ALA A 74 -8.95 48.28 16.70
CA ALA A 74 -8.57 47.47 15.56
C ALA A 74 -9.80 47.31 14.68
N LEU A 75 -9.77 48.05 13.59
CA LEU A 75 -10.57 47.96 12.38
C LEU A 75 -11.12 46.56 12.14
N PHE A 76 -12.35 46.49 11.63
CA PHE A 76 -13.00 45.32 11.03
C PHE A 76 -12.01 44.55 10.13
N LYS A 77 -11.21 43.66 10.72
CA LYS A 77 -10.30 42.80 9.99
C LYS A 77 -11.20 41.72 9.42
N ARG A 78 -11.63 41.88 8.17
CA ARG A 78 -12.19 40.76 7.41
C ARG A 78 -11.16 39.66 7.53
N ASN A 79 -11.51 38.61 8.29
CA ASN A 79 -10.77 37.37 8.26
C ASN A 79 -11.01 36.80 6.86
N THR A 80 -10.27 37.31 5.87
CA THR A 80 -9.97 36.52 4.68
C THR A 80 -9.13 35.38 5.24
N SER A 81 -9.81 34.32 5.65
CA SER A 81 -9.21 33.09 6.15
C SER A 81 -8.25 32.62 5.07
N GLY A 82 -6.98 33.02 5.19
CA GLY A 82 -5.95 32.65 4.23
C GLY A 82 -5.97 31.13 4.14
N PHE A 83 -6.01 30.60 2.93
CA PHE A 83 -5.98 29.16 2.71
C PHE A 83 -4.85 28.56 3.55
N LYS A 84 -5.21 27.68 4.49
CA LYS A 84 -4.27 27.10 5.44
C LYS A 84 -3.24 26.30 4.66
N ARG A 85 -1.98 26.77 4.63
CA ARG A 85 -0.87 26.05 4.00
C ARG A 85 -0.44 24.91 4.92
N TYR A 86 -0.37 23.70 4.37
CA TYR A 86 0.18 22.53 5.08
C TYR A 86 1.69 22.62 5.17
N ARG A 87 2.27 22.11 6.27
CA ARG A 87 3.72 21.96 6.38
C ARG A 87 4.19 20.91 5.35
N PRO A 88 5.42 21.01 4.81
CA PRO A 88 5.98 19.96 3.97
C PRO A 88 5.85 18.58 4.66
N GLY A 89 5.36 17.58 3.93
CA GLY A 89 5.09 16.23 4.45
C GLY A 89 3.73 16.04 5.15
N GLU A 90 3.09 17.08 5.67
CA GLU A 90 1.82 16.95 6.41
C GLU A 90 0.68 16.43 5.51
N LYS A 91 0.58 16.95 4.28
CA LYS A 91 -0.42 16.50 3.30
C LYS A 91 -0.16 15.07 2.85
N ALA A 92 1.11 14.74 2.55
CA ALA A 92 1.51 13.40 2.15
C ALA A 92 1.22 12.35 3.23
N LEU A 93 1.52 12.63 4.49
CA LEU A 93 1.20 11.73 5.61
C LEU A 93 -0.31 11.52 5.77
N ARG A 94 -1.12 12.53 5.49
CA ARG A 94 -2.59 12.39 5.51
C ARG A 94 -3.07 11.49 4.38
N GLU A 95 -2.55 11.68 3.16
CA GLU A 95 -2.87 10.87 1.99
C GLU A 95 -2.47 9.40 2.20
N ILE A 96 -1.27 9.14 2.72
CA ILE A 96 -0.80 7.78 3.05
C ILE A 96 -1.78 7.09 4.01
N ARG A 97 -2.18 7.75 5.10
CA ARG A 97 -3.14 7.17 6.07
C ARG A 97 -4.52 6.94 5.47
N HIS A 98 -4.94 7.81 4.54
CA HIS A 98 -6.22 7.67 3.88
C HIS A 98 -6.23 6.44 2.96
N PHE A 99 -5.24 6.32 2.06
CA PHE A 99 -5.14 5.22 1.11
C PHE A 99 -4.74 3.87 1.75
N GLN A 100 -4.15 3.88 2.94
CA GLN A 100 -3.96 2.65 3.71
C GLN A 100 -5.24 2.16 4.41
N LYS A 101 -6.25 3.03 4.55
CA LYS A 101 -7.53 2.70 5.19
C LYS A 101 -8.60 2.32 4.18
N THR A 102 -8.59 2.92 2.99
CA THR A 102 -9.51 2.61 1.89
C THR A 102 -8.88 1.62 0.92
N THR A 103 -9.71 0.98 0.11
CA THR A 103 -9.28 0.01 -0.91
C THR A 103 -9.82 0.39 -2.29
N ASP A 104 -10.03 1.68 -2.52
CA ASP A 104 -10.54 2.19 -3.77
C ASP A 104 -9.45 2.13 -4.85
N LEU A 105 -9.84 1.79 -6.08
CA LEU A 105 -8.93 1.83 -7.22
C LEU A 105 -8.46 3.27 -7.47
N LEU A 106 -7.14 3.45 -7.61
CA LEU A 106 -6.50 4.76 -7.73
C LEU A 106 -6.24 5.15 -9.19
N ILE A 107 -6.12 4.18 -10.09
CA ILE A 107 -5.95 4.44 -11.52
C ILE A 107 -7.32 4.66 -12.15
N GLY A 108 -7.44 5.68 -13.00
CA GLY A 108 -8.65 5.89 -13.77
C GLY A 108 -8.95 4.69 -14.68
N THR A 109 -10.18 4.19 -14.65
CA THR A 109 -10.59 3.02 -15.45
C THR A 109 -10.44 3.28 -16.96
N SER A 110 -10.85 4.45 -17.45
CA SER A 110 -10.76 4.79 -18.89
C SER A 110 -9.32 4.76 -19.46
N PRO A 111 -8.33 5.45 -18.87
CA PRO A 111 -6.95 5.37 -19.38
C PRO A 111 -6.36 3.96 -19.22
N PHE A 112 -6.68 3.23 -18.15
CA PHE A 112 -6.22 1.85 -17.98
C PHE A 112 -6.75 0.93 -19.09
N VAL A 113 -8.04 1.02 -19.42
CA VAL A 113 -8.62 0.23 -20.51
C VAL A 113 -8.01 0.56 -21.88
N ARG A 114 -7.66 1.82 -22.13
CA ARG A 114 -6.95 2.21 -23.36
C ARG A 114 -5.57 1.55 -23.43
N LEU A 115 -4.82 1.59 -22.33
CA LEU A 115 -3.50 0.95 -22.21
C LEU A 115 -3.60 -0.57 -22.43
N VAL A 116 -4.57 -1.25 -21.81
CA VAL A 116 -4.75 -2.70 -21.99
C VAL A 116 -5.00 -3.03 -23.46
N ARG A 117 -5.85 -2.25 -24.14
CA ARG A 117 -6.13 -2.44 -25.57
C ARG A 117 -4.90 -2.20 -26.45
N GLU A 118 -4.14 -1.15 -26.17
CA GLU A 118 -2.88 -0.84 -26.85
C GLU A 118 -1.89 -1.99 -26.74
N VAL A 119 -1.61 -2.47 -25.52
CA VAL A 119 -0.72 -3.60 -25.29
C VAL A 119 -1.22 -4.85 -26.01
N THR A 120 -2.52 -5.15 -25.93
CA THR A 120 -3.06 -6.35 -26.58
C THR A 120 -2.99 -6.28 -28.11
N TYR A 121 -3.12 -5.09 -28.69
CA TYR A 121 -2.95 -4.87 -30.12
C TYR A 121 -1.50 -5.09 -30.57
N GLU A 122 -0.53 -4.60 -29.79
CA GLU A 122 0.90 -4.85 -30.04
C GLU A 122 1.25 -6.33 -29.93
N MET A 123 0.76 -7.02 -28.90
CA MET A 123 1.05 -8.44 -28.68
C MET A 123 0.48 -9.35 -29.78
N THR A 124 -0.57 -8.90 -30.47
CA THR A 124 -1.29 -9.69 -31.49
C THR A 124 -0.93 -9.28 -32.91
N LYS A 125 0.12 -8.45 -33.09
CA LYS A 125 0.63 -7.97 -34.38
C LYS A 125 -0.47 -7.37 -35.29
N GLY A 126 -1.48 -6.75 -34.69
CA GLY A 126 -2.60 -6.15 -35.40
C GLY A 126 -3.63 -7.15 -35.94
N GLU A 127 -3.53 -8.44 -35.59
CA GLU A 127 -4.50 -9.46 -35.95
C GLU A 127 -5.65 -9.50 -34.94
N THR A 128 -6.86 -9.25 -35.45
CA THR A 128 -8.17 -9.35 -34.76
C THR A 128 -8.44 -8.41 -33.58
N SER A 129 -9.66 -7.87 -33.55
CA SER A 129 -10.16 -7.07 -32.43
C SER A 129 -10.60 -7.99 -31.28
N PHE A 130 -9.78 -8.11 -30.24
CA PHE A 130 -10.15 -8.82 -29.01
C PHE A 130 -11.29 -8.09 -28.28
N ARG A 131 -12.28 -8.85 -27.83
CA ARG A 131 -13.36 -8.35 -26.98
C ARG A 131 -13.04 -8.68 -25.53
N PHE A 132 -13.07 -7.66 -24.68
CA PHE A 132 -12.85 -7.80 -23.25
C PHE A 132 -14.17 -7.80 -22.50
N GLN A 133 -14.29 -8.69 -21.52
CA GLN A 133 -15.34 -8.61 -20.51
C GLN A 133 -15.02 -7.48 -19.52
N SER A 134 -16.06 -6.83 -18.98
CA SER A 134 -15.91 -5.77 -17.97
C SER A 134 -15.14 -6.26 -16.74
N GLU A 135 -15.53 -7.41 -16.21
CA GLU A 135 -14.91 -8.02 -15.03
C GLU A 135 -13.43 -8.38 -15.26
N ALA A 136 -13.07 -8.78 -16.48
CA ALA A 136 -11.69 -9.08 -16.81
C ALA A 136 -10.81 -7.83 -16.76
N LEU A 137 -11.33 -6.68 -17.23
CA LEU A 137 -10.62 -5.41 -17.18
C LEU A 137 -10.45 -4.91 -15.74
N LEU A 138 -11.47 -5.10 -14.90
CA LEU A 138 -11.39 -4.77 -13.47
C LEU A 138 -10.37 -5.66 -12.75
N ALA A 139 -10.41 -6.97 -12.96
CA ALA A 139 -9.46 -7.90 -12.37
C ALA A 139 -8.01 -7.59 -12.78
N LEU A 140 -7.78 -7.24 -14.05
CA LEU A 140 -6.46 -6.78 -14.51
C LEU A 140 -6.03 -5.50 -13.79
N GLN A 141 -6.95 -4.56 -13.59
CA GLN A 141 -6.65 -3.32 -12.88
C GLN A 141 -6.31 -3.58 -11.40
N GLU A 142 -7.12 -4.36 -10.70
CA GLU A 142 -6.88 -4.75 -9.31
C GLU A 142 -5.53 -5.44 -9.13
N GLY A 143 -5.22 -6.41 -10.01
CA GLY A 143 -3.93 -7.11 -9.97
C GLY A 143 -2.75 -6.18 -10.24
N THR A 144 -2.89 -5.24 -11.17
CA THR A 144 -1.85 -4.27 -11.51
C THR A 144 -1.60 -3.29 -10.35
N GLU A 145 -2.66 -2.74 -9.76
CA GLU A 145 -2.52 -1.82 -8.62
C GLU A 145 -1.94 -2.52 -7.40
N ALA A 146 -2.39 -3.74 -7.08
CA ALA A 146 -1.82 -4.54 -5.99
C ALA A 146 -0.32 -4.81 -6.20
N PHE A 147 0.09 -5.12 -7.43
CA PHE A 147 1.50 -5.30 -7.77
C PHE A 147 2.31 -4.01 -7.56
N LEU A 148 1.80 -2.88 -8.04
CA LEU A 148 2.48 -1.58 -7.89
C LEU A 148 2.62 -1.17 -6.42
N VAL A 149 1.59 -1.39 -5.59
CA VAL A 149 1.66 -1.12 -4.15
C VAL A 149 2.75 -1.97 -3.49
N SER A 150 2.80 -3.27 -3.79
CA SER A 150 3.84 -4.16 -3.26
C SER A 150 5.24 -3.73 -3.69
N MET A 151 5.41 -3.37 -4.97
CA MET A 151 6.68 -2.85 -5.50
C MET A 151 7.11 -1.58 -4.77
N PHE A 152 6.20 -0.62 -4.56
CA PHE A 152 6.52 0.64 -3.87
C PHE A 152 6.86 0.43 -2.39
N GLU A 153 6.23 -0.52 -1.72
CA GLU A 153 6.60 -0.90 -0.35
C GLU A 153 8.06 -1.37 -0.28
N GLN A 154 8.45 -2.25 -1.21
CA GLN A 154 9.81 -2.78 -1.27
C GLN A 154 10.84 -1.70 -1.67
N ALA A 155 10.52 -0.88 -2.66
CA ALA A 155 11.37 0.26 -3.04
C ALA A 155 11.54 1.25 -1.87
N ASN A 156 10.52 1.41 -1.02
CA ASN A 156 10.60 2.27 0.16
C ASN A 156 11.59 1.72 1.20
N TYR A 157 11.62 0.41 1.45
CA TYR A 157 12.64 -0.20 2.32
C TYR A 157 14.07 0.03 1.80
N ILE A 158 14.29 -0.08 0.48
CA ILE A 158 15.59 0.19 -0.16
C ILE A 158 16.00 1.67 -0.01
N CYS A 159 15.04 2.58 -0.22
CA CYS A 159 15.28 4.02 -0.05
C CYS A 159 15.68 4.36 1.40
N LEU A 160 14.98 3.78 2.38
CA LEU A 160 15.31 3.92 3.80
C LEU A 160 16.67 3.31 4.14
N HIS A 161 17.02 2.16 3.55
CA HIS A 161 18.35 1.56 3.70
C HIS A 161 19.47 2.50 3.21
N ALA A 162 19.19 3.32 2.20
CA ALA A 162 20.09 4.35 1.69
C ALA A 162 19.98 5.70 2.42
N ASN A 163 19.34 5.76 3.59
CA ASN A 163 19.11 6.98 4.40
C ASN A 163 18.40 8.12 3.64
N ARG A 164 17.50 7.78 2.71
CA ARG A 164 16.66 8.74 1.98
C ARG A 164 15.20 8.53 2.33
N VAL A 165 14.41 9.60 2.13
CA VAL A 165 12.93 9.58 2.27
C VAL A 165 12.24 9.74 0.90
N THR A 166 12.99 10.16 -0.12
CA THR A 166 12.48 10.34 -1.49
C THR A 166 12.89 9.14 -2.34
N LEU A 167 11.88 8.40 -2.83
CA LEU A 167 12.07 7.31 -3.79
C LEU A 167 12.76 7.81 -5.06
N GLN A 168 13.67 7.00 -5.59
CA GLN A 168 14.38 7.24 -6.83
C GLN A 168 14.25 6.02 -7.76
N PRO A 169 14.40 6.18 -9.08
CA PRO A 169 14.33 5.06 -10.02
C PRO A 169 15.28 3.92 -9.63
N ARG A 170 16.49 4.23 -9.12
CA ARG A 170 17.47 3.24 -8.67
C ARG A 170 16.93 2.27 -7.61
N ASP A 171 16.00 2.71 -6.77
CA ASP A 171 15.40 1.88 -5.72
C ASP A 171 14.53 0.77 -6.33
N ILE A 172 13.78 1.11 -7.39
CA ILE A 172 12.94 0.17 -8.15
C ILE A 172 13.80 -0.78 -8.99
N HIS A 173 14.84 -0.25 -9.65
CA HIS A 173 15.75 -1.09 -10.44
C HIS A 173 16.45 -2.13 -9.57
N LEU A 174 16.93 -1.73 -8.38
CA LEU A 174 17.55 -2.65 -7.44
C LEU A 174 16.56 -3.71 -6.95
N TRP A 175 15.33 -3.33 -6.62
CA TRP A 175 14.30 -4.29 -6.24
C TRP A 175 14.05 -5.34 -7.33
N ARG A 176 13.93 -4.89 -8.58
CA ARG A 176 13.70 -5.78 -9.72
C ARG A 176 14.86 -6.74 -9.91
N GLN A 177 16.09 -6.27 -9.80
CA GLN A 177 17.28 -7.12 -9.85
C GLN A 177 17.26 -8.19 -8.78
N ILE A 178 16.91 -7.84 -7.53
CA ILE A 178 16.87 -8.81 -6.42
C ILE A 178 15.75 -9.84 -6.59
N LYS A 179 14.61 -9.45 -7.17
CA LYS A 179 13.45 -10.34 -7.37
C LYS A 179 13.61 -11.35 -8.52
N GLU A 180 14.50 -11.06 -9.47
CA GLU A 180 14.76 -11.91 -10.64
C GLU A 180 15.79 -13.03 -10.36
N PHE A 181 16.36 -13.12 -9.14
CA PHE A 181 17.22 -14.22 -8.68
C PHE A 181 16.46 -15.20 -7.78
#